data_AF-A0A838GHM2-F1
#
_entry.id   AF-A0A838GHM2-F1
#
_cell.length_a   1.000
_cell.length_b   1.000
_cell.length_c   1.000
_cell.angle_alpha   90.00
_cell.angle_beta   90.00
_cell.angle_gamma   90.00
#
_symmetry.space_group_name_H-M   'P 1'
#
loop_
_entity.id
_entity.type
_entity.pdbx_description
1 polymer ?
#
loop_
_entity_poly.entity_id
_entity_poly.type
_entity_poly.pdbx_seq_one_letter_code
_entity_poly.pdbx_strand_id
1 'polypeptide(L)'
;MNQSLRDRLYRTNAIVLQSRDLGEADRILIVYTPGYGKVSIIAKGARKARSRLGPYLDYFSEVALHLTRGRDLDVVTSVETIDQHPSLRTDIDAFGHAAHFAELVRDLTKERQSNPRVYELLSSSLSLLDDGIDPWHVARHFELGLLVTLGYGPEIVRCVNCQRDL
;
A
#
# COMPACT_ATOMS: atom_id res chain seq x y z
N MET A 1 -13.37 29.50 8.56
CA MET A 1 -12.24 29.52 7.60
C MET A 1 -12.68 28.83 6.32
N ASN A 2 -13.03 29.61 5.28
CA ASN A 2 -13.38 29.10 3.96
C ASN A 2 -12.09 28.72 3.21
N GLN A 3 -11.69 27.46 3.26
CA GLN A 3 -10.68 26.93 2.34
C GLN A 3 -11.34 26.64 0.99
N SER A 4 -10.76 27.20 -0.07
CA SER A 4 -11.17 27.00 -1.46
C SER A 4 -11.17 25.51 -1.83
N LEU A 5 -12.17 25.06 -2.60
CA LEU A 5 -12.32 23.66 -3.04
C LEU A 5 -11.07 23.13 -3.79
N ARG A 6 -10.25 24.02 -4.37
CA ARG A 6 -9.01 23.65 -5.08
C ARG A 6 -7.89 23.20 -4.13
N ASP A 7 -7.83 23.68 -2.89
CA ASP A 7 -6.78 23.32 -1.92
C ASP A 7 -6.98 21.92 -1.30
N ARG A 8 -8.14 21.29 -1.54
CA ARG A 8 -8.48 19.98 -0.96
C ARG A 8 -8.23 18.83 -1.95
N LEU A 9 -8.01 19.14 -3.22
CA LEU A 9 -7.80 18.14 -4.26
C LEU A 9 -6.31 17.82 -4.39
N TYR A 10 -5.97 16.54 -4.46
CA TYR A 10 -4.59 16.11 -4.69
C TYR A 10 -4.54 14.81 -5.50
N ARG A 11 -3.42 14.61 -6.20
CA ARG A 11 -3.13 13.40 -6.97
C ARG A 11 -1.96 12.67 -6.33
N THR A 12 -2.00 11.34 -6.33
CA THR A 12 -0.89 10.52 -5.86
C THR A 12 -0.99 9.11 -6.44
N ASN A 13 0.14 8.44 -6.59
CA ASN A 13 0.14 6.99 -6.71
C ASN A 13 -0.15 6.36 -5.34
N ALA A 14 -0.68 5.14 -5.35
CA ALA A 14 -1.13 4.45 -4.17
C ALA A 14 -1.13 2.93 -4.39
N ILE A 15 -0.74 2.18 -3.37
CA ILE A 15 -0.90 0.73 -3.30
C ILE A 15 -2.00 0.42 -2.30
N VAL A 16 -2.98 -0.40 -2.70
CA VAL A 16 -4.06 -0.83 -1.81
C VAL A 16 -3.56 -1.88 -0.81
N LEU A 17 -3.52 -1.52 0.47
CA LEU A 17 -3.12 -2.41 1.56
C LEU A 17 -4.31 -3.23 2.09
N GLN A 18 -5.48 -2.60 2.15
CA GLN A 18 -6.68 -3.20 2.71
C GLN A 18 -7.93 -2.63 2.05
N SER A 19 -8.96 -3.47 1.90
CA SER A 19 -10.27 -3.09 1.38
C SER A 19 -11.38 -3.64 2.27
N ARG A 20 -12.39 -2.83 2.58
CA ARG A 20 -13.61 -3.28 3.26
C ARG A 20 -14.84 -2.61 2.68
N ASP A 21 -15.93 -3.37 2.61
CA ASP A 21 -17.22 -2.87 2.18
C ASP A 21 -17.81 -1.92 3.24
N LEU A 22 -18.48 -0.86 2.77
CA LEU A 22 -19.22 0.10 3.59
C LEU A 22 -20.64 0.22 3.06
N GLY A 23 -21.59 -0.38 3.79
CA GLY A 23 -22.98 -0.46 3.35
C GLY A 23 -23.09 -1.14 1.97
N GLU A 24 -24.09 -0.71 1.20
CA GLU A 24 -24.40 -1.39 -0.07
C GLU A 24 -23.55 -0.92 -1.25
N ALA A 25 -23.10 0.33 -1.26
CA ALA A 25 -22.56 0.95 -2.47
C ALA A 25 -21.06 1.27 -2.41
N ASP A 26 -20.48 1.40 -1.22
CA ASP A 26 -19.20 2.07 -1.03
C ASP A 26 -18.13 1.10 -0.51
N ARG A 27 -16.87 1.49 -0.64
CA ARG A 27 -15.72 0.80 -0.01
C ARG A 27 -14.86 1.78 0.75
N ILE A 28 -14.32 1.34 1.89
CA ILE A 28 -13.23 2.01 2.59
C ILE A 28 -11.95 1.24 2.31
N LEU A 29 -10.90 1.95 1.95
CA LEU A 29 -9.60 1.37 1.64
C LEU A 29 -8.53 2.01 2.52
N ILE A 30 -7.51 1.24 2.86
CA ILE A 30 -6.25 1.77 3.38
C ILE A 30 -5.25 1.65 2.24
N VAL A 31 -4.62 2.76 1.89
CA VAL A 31 -3.60 2.81 0.84
C VAL A 31 -2.29 3.35 1.37
N TYR A 32 -1.18 2.91 0.79
CA TYR A 32 0.12 3.52 1.03
C TYR A 32 0.53 4.36 -0.18
N THR A 33 1.00 5.57 0.07
CA THR A 33 1.36 6.54 -0.97
C THR A 33 2.78 7.05 -0.73
N PRO A 34 3.53 7.41 -1.78
CA PRO A 34 4.89 7.89 -1.60
C PRO A 34 4.88 9.28 -0.93
N GLY A 35 3.98 10.17 -1.35
CA GLY A 35 3.95 11.57 -0.88
C GLY A 35 3.17 11.81 0.41
N TYR A 36 2.22 10.93 0.77
CA TYR A 36 1.36 11.12 1.94
C TYR A 36 1.43 9.96 2.92
N GLY A 37 2.22 8.92 2.67
CA GLY A 37 2.29 7.73 3.53
C GLY A 37 0.99 6.94 3.51
N LYS A 38 0.67 6.31 4.65
CA LYS A 38 -0.57 5.56 4.85
C LYS A 38 -1.77 6.51 4.96
N VAL A 39 -2.82 6.27 4.17
CA VAL A 39 -4.04 7.09 4.13
C VAL A 39 -5.27 6.19 4.04
N SER A 40 -6.26 6.49 4.88
CA SER A 40 -7.60 5.91 4.75
C SER A 40 -8.47 6.71 3.77
N ILE A 41 -9.07 6.02 2.80
CA ILE A 41 -9.87 6.61 1.72
C ILE A 41 -11.24 5.94 1.60
N ILE A 42 -12.20 6.65 1.01
CA ILE A 42 -13.52 6.13 0.66
C ILE A 42 -13.77 6.25 -0.84
N ALA A 43 -14.13 5.12 -1.44
CA ALA A 43 -14.55 5.03 -2.83
C ALA A 43 -16.09 4.90 -2.88
N LYS A 44 -16.77 6.02 -3.09
CA LYS A 44 -18.23 6.08 -3.14
C LYS A 44 -18.77 5.45 -4.41
N GLY A 45 -19.77 4.58 -4.29
CA GLY A 45 -20.35 3.85 -5.40
C GLY A 45 -19.45 2.75 -5.96
N ALA A 46 -18.33 2.42 -5.31
CA ALA A 46 -17.36 1.43 -5.77
C ALA A 46 -18.01 0.07 -6.07
N ARG A 47 -19.04 -0.33 -5.32
CA ARG A 47 -19.71 -1.64 -5.43
C ARG A 47 -20.88 -1.66 -6.40
N LYS A 48 -21.27 -0.52 -6.99
CA LYS A 48 -22.37 -0.47 -7.97
C LYS A 48 -21.97 -1.22 -9.24
N ALA A 49 -22.91 -1.92 -9.87
CA ALA A 49 -22.64 -2.69 -11.09
C ALA A 49 -22.01 -1.89 -12.25
N ARG A 50 -22.26 -0.56 -12.32
CA ARG A 50 -21.69 0.36 -13.31
C ARG A 50 -20.59 1.27 -12.74
N SER A 51 -19.95 0.83 -11.66
CA SER A 51 -18.90 1.60 -10.97
C SER A 51 -17.69 1.81 -11.87
N ARG A 52 -17.18 3.04 -11.87
CA ARG A 52 -15.91 3.40 -12.53
C ARG A 52 -14.70 3.33 -11.58
N LEU A 53 -14.93 3.00 -10.30
CA LEU A 53 -13.86 2.96 -9.29
C LEU A 53 -13.54 1.53 -8.85
N GLY A 54 -14.59 0.73 -8.63
CA GLY A 54 -14.50 -0.59 -7.98
C GLY A 54 -13.54 -1.58 -8.64
N PRO A 55 -13.57 -1.75 -9.98
CA PRO A 55 -12.72 -2.74 -10.66
C PRO A 55 -11.21 -2.53 -10.48
N TYR A 56 -10.79 -1.32 -10.11
CA TYR A 56 -9.38 -0.94 -10.01
C TYR A 56 -8.86 -0.94 -8.56
N LEU A 57 -9.77 -0.94 -7.59
CA LEU A 57 -9.50 -0.78 -6.15
C LEU A 57 -9.66 -2.12 -5.43
N ASP A 58 -8.80 -3.06 -5.81
CA ASP A 58 -8.71 -4.39 -5.22
C ASP A 58 -7.41 -4.55 -4.44
N TYR A 59 -7.27 -5.65 -3.70
CA TYR A 59 -6.05 -5.91 -2.95
C TYR A 59 -4.80 -5.84 -3.84
N PHE A 60 -3.77 -5.18 -3.32
CA PHE A 60 -2.43 -5.05 -3.91
C PHE A 60 -2.39 -4.27 -5.22
N SER A 61 -3.50 -3.69 -5.69
CA SER A 61 -3.46 -2.88 -6.89
C SER A 61 -2.65 -1.61 -6.66
N GLU A 62 -1.79 -1.30 -7.62
CA GLU A 62 -1.10 -0.03 -7.72
C GLU A 62 -1.88 0.89 -8.66
N VAL A 63 -2.23 2.07 -8.17
CA VAL A 63 -3.16 2.98 -8.85
C VAL A 63 -2.73 4.43 -8.71
N ALA A 64 -3.02 5.24 -9.73
CA ALA A 64 -2.99 6.68 -9.61
C ALA A 64 -4.38 7.19 -9.18
N LEU A 65 -4.42 7.91 -8.06
CA LEU A 65 -5.65 8.41 -7.45
C LEU A 65 -5.75 9.92 -7.57
N HIS A 66 -6.97 10.39 -7.84
CA HIS A 66 -7.41 11.74 -7.53
C HIS A 66 -8.27 11.71 -6.28
N LEU A 67 -7.90 12.51 -5.29
CA LEU A 67 -8.48 12.50 -3.95
C LEU A 67 -8.92 13.90 -3.54
N THR A 68 -10.03 13.97 -2.80
CA THR A 68 -10.43 15.18 -2.07
C THR A 68 -10.26 14.95 -0.57
N ARG A 69 -9.53 15.84 0.12
CA ARG A 69 -9.32 15.77 1.57
C ARG A 69 -10.62 15.84 2.35
N GLY A 70 -10.94 14.75 3.03
CA GLY A 70 -12.05 14.66 3.96
C GLY A 70 -11.64 15.02 5.38
N ARG A 71 -12.53 14.74 6.35
CA ARG A 71 -12.22 14.88 7.77
C ARG A 71 -11.42 13.67 8.26
N ASP A 72 -12.00 12.49 8.08
CA ASP A 72 -11.43 11.22 8.53
C ASP A 72 -11.01 10.32 7.35
N LEU A 73 -11.77 10.37 6.25
CA LEU A 73 -11.52 9.60 5.02
C LEU A 73 -11.41 10.55 3.83
N ASP A 74 -10.36 10.41 3.05
CA ASP A 74 -10.25 11.14 1.79
C ASP A 74 -11.12 10.48 0.72
N VAL A 75 -11.79 11.28 -0.11
CA VAL A 75 -12.78 10.77 -1.07
C VAL A 75 -12.11 10.56 -2.43
N VAL A 76 -12.20 9.34 -2.95
CA VAL A 76 -11.76 9.01 -4.32
C VAL A 76 -12.68 9.68 -5.33
N THR A 77 -12.10 10.50 -6.20
CA THR A 77 -12.82 11.16 -7.30
C THR A 77 -12.52 10.52 -8.65
N SER A 78 -11.30 10.00 -8.84
CA SER A 78 -10.87 9.26 -10.02
C SER A 78 -9.79 8.26 -9.66
N VAL A 79 -9.68 7.19 -10.45
CA VAL A 79 -8.66 6.16 -10.35
C VAL A 79 -8.20 5.76 -11.75
N GLU A 80 -6.90 5.54 -11.89
CA GLU A 80 -6.25 4.97 -13.07
C GLU A 80 -5.37 3.81 -12.61
N THR A 81 -5.44 2.67 -13.31
CA THR A 81 -4.57 1.53 -13.02
C THR A 81 -3.13 1.83 -13.40
N ILE A 82 -2.20 1.51 -12.50
CA ILE A 82 -0.78 1.39 -12.80
C ILE A 82 -0.46 -0.10 -12.97
N ASP A 83 -0.76 -0.90 -11.94
CA ASP A 83 -0.59 -2.35 -11.96
C ASP A 83 -1.69 -3.04 -11.12
N GLN A 84 -2.13 -4.22 -11.54
CA GLN A 84 -3.11 -5.04 -10.82
C GLN A 84 -2.50 -6.32 -10.23
N HIS A 85 -1.24 -6.63 -10.57
CA HIS A 85 -0.55 -7.84 -10.14
C HIS A 85 -1.43 -9.11 -10.31
N PRO A 86 -1.84 -9.44 -11.55
CA PRO A 86 -2.85 -10.46 -11.81
C PRO A 86 -2.44 -11.86 -11.36
N SER A 87 -1.15 -12.22 -11.42
CA SER A 87 -0.64 -13.54 -11.06
C SER A 87 -0.79 -13.81 -9.56
N LEU A 88 -0.75 -12.77 -8.72
CA LEU A 88 -0.97 -12.90 -7.27
C LEU A 88 -2.32 -13.52 -6.93
N ARG A 89 -3.35 -13.40 -7.78
CA ARG A 89 -4.67 -13.98 -7.50
C ARG A 89 -4.76 -15.47 -7.81
N THR A 90 -3.83 -15.98 -8.59
CA THR A 90 -3.81 -17.38 -9.04
C THR A 90 -2.78 -18.23 -8.32
N ASP A 91 -1.87 -17.60 -7.57
CA ASP A 91 -0.87 -18.26 -6.74
C ASP A 91 -1.13 -17.95 -5.26
N ILE A 92 -1.51 -18.97 -4.50
CA ILE A 92 -1.88 -18.82 -3.08
C ILE A 92 -0.68 -18.46 -2.19
N ASP A 93 0.52 -18.92 -2.53
CA ASP A 93 1.72 -18.66 -1.75
C ASP A 93 2.18 -17.22 -1.98
N ALA A 94 2.22 -16.78 -3.24
CA ALA A 94 2.48 -15.39 -3.60
C ALA A 94 1.43 -14.44 -2.99
N PHE A 95 0.14 -14.80 -3.05
CA PHE A 95 -0.94 -14.03 -2.41
C PHE A 95 -0.71 -13.88 -0.90
N GLY A 96 -0.36 -14.97 -0.22
CA GLY A 96 -0.10 -14.98 1.22
C GLY A 96 1.04 -14.04 1.61
N HIS A 97 2.12 -14.04 0.84
CA HIS A 97 3.24 -13.11 1.06
C HIS A 97 2.87 -11.66 0.76
N ALA A 98 2.14 -11.38 -0.33
CA ALA A 98 1.65 -10.04 -0.63
C ALA A 98 0.74 -9.49 0.48
N ALA A 99 -0.16 -10.33 1.01
CA ALA A 99 -1.01 -9.99 2.15
C ALA A 99 -0.18 -9.67 3.40
N HIS A 100 0.86 -10.48 3.67
CA HIS A 100 1.78 -10.24 4.78
C HIS A 100 2.52 -8.91 4.62
N PHE A 101 3.01 -8.58 3.42
CA PHE A 101 3.71 -7.32 3.16
C PHE A 101 2.79 -6.11 3.39
N ALA A 102 1.55 -6.20 2.89
CA ALA A 102 0.55 -5.16 3.09
C ALA A 102 0.22 -4.95 4.57
N GLU A 103 0.09 -6.03 5.34
CA GLU A 103 -0.12 -5.98 6.79
C GLU A 103 1.05 -5.32 7.52
N LEU A 104 2.28 -5.71 7.22
CA LEU A 104 3.48 -5.12 7.81
C LEU A 104 3.57 -3.61 7.55
N VAL A 105 3.35 -3.17 6.30
CA VAL A 105 3.34 -1.73 5.98
C VAL A 105 2.22 -1.04 6.71
N ARG A 106 1.03 -1.63 6.76
CA ARG A 106 -0.12 -1.06 7.48
C ARG A 106 0.17 -0.92 8.96
N ASP A 107 0.83 -1.87 9.62
CA ASP A 107 0.98 -1.86 11.08
C ASP A 107 2.23 -1.13 11.56
N LEU A 108 3.31 -1.14 10.75
CA LEU A 108 4.58 -0.52 11.11
C LEU A 108 4.73 0.94 10.65
N THR A 109 3.80 1.46 9.83
CA THR A 109 3.79 2.86 9.41
C THR A 109 2.69 3.67 10.08
N LYS A 110 2.91 4.97 10.26
CA LYS A 110 1.91 5.89 10.82
C LYS A 110 1.05 6.52 9.72
N GLU A 111 -0.19 6.83 10.07
CA GLU A 111 -1.09 7.60 9.20
C GLU A 111 -0.46 8.95 8.83
N ARG A 112 -0.58 9.31 7.56
CA ARG A 112 -0.11 10.56 6.98
C ARG A 112 1.39 10.87 7.18
N GLN A 113 2.22 9.84 7.41
CA GLN A 113 3.67 9.97 7.48
C GLN A 113 4.31 9.41 6.21
N SER A 114 4.78 10.29 5.33
CA SER A 114 5.44 9.90 4.08
C SER A 114 6.77 9.19 4.36
N ASN A 115 6.96 8.07 3.68
CA ASN A 115 8.26 7.44 3.46
C ASN A 115 8.24 6.79 2.05
N PRO A 116 8.78 7.49 1.03
CA PRO A 116 8.77 7.00 -0.35
C PRO A 116 9.51 5.67 -0.54
N ARG A 117 10.55 5.40 0.28
CA ARG A 117 11.30 4.14 0.20
C ARG A 117 10.46 2.92 0.59
N VAL A 118 9.52 3.07 1.53
CA VAL A 118 8.55 2.01 1.86
C VAL A 118 7.63 1.73 0.68
N TYR A 119 7.21 2.78 -0.03
CA TYR A 119 6.38 2.63 -1.23
C TYR A 119 7.14 1.88 -2.34
N GLU A 120 8.36 2.30 -2.63
CA GLU A 120 9.23 1.67 -3.64
C GLU A 120 9.52 0.20 -3.31
N LEU A 121 9.82 -0.11 -2.05
CA LEU A 121 10.07 -1.47 -1.58
C LEU A 121 8.81 -2.34 -1.71
N LEU A 122 7.64 -1.83 -1.33
CA LEU A 122 6.37 -2.56 -1.46
C LEU A 122 6.00 -2.80 -2.92
N SER A 123 6.05 -1.77 -3.77
CA SER A 123 5.76 -1.86 -5.21
C SER A 123 6.66 -2.92 -5.87
N SER A 124 7.98 -2.79 -5.72
CA SER A 124 8.93 -3.73 -6.33
C SER A 124 8.78 -5.16 -5.83
N SER A 125 8.47 -5.35 -4.53
CA SER A 125 8.28 -6.69 -3.96
C SER A 125 6.98 -7.34 -4.43
N LEU A 126 5.92 -6.56 -4.65
CA LEU A 126 4.68 -7.05 -5.27
C LEU A 126 4.91 -7.44 -6.74
N SER A 127 5.66 -6.62 -7.50
CA SER A 127 6.02 -6.97 -8.89
C SER A 127 6.87 -8.24 -8.97
N LEU A 128 7.86 -8.41 -8.08
CA LEU A 128 8.67 -9.64 -8.05
C LEU A 128 7.85 -10.90 -7.75
N LEU A 129 6.87 -10.81 -6.85
CA LEU A 129 5.94 -11.90 -6.61
C LEU A 129 5.06 -12.17 -7.84
N ASP A 130 4.59 -11.13 -8.52
CA ASP A 130 3.76 -11.25 -9.72
C ASP A 130 4.53 -11.85 -10.92
N ASP A 131 5.83 -11.57 -11.01
CA ASP A 131 6.79 -12.13 -11.97
C ASP A 131 7.15 -13.61 -11.66
N GLY A 132 6.64 -14.17 -10.57
CA GLY A 132 6.85 -15.58 -10.19
C GLY A 132 8.23 -15.86 -9.57
N ILE A 133 8.91 -14.83 -9.04
CA ILE A 133 10.12 -15.04 -8.24
C ILE A 133 9.72 -15.74 -6.95
N ASP A 134 10.57 -16.69 -6.51
CA ASP A 134 10.35 -17.48 -5.30
C ASP A 134 9.89 -16.60 -4.11
N PRO A 135 8.63 -16.77 -3.64
CA PRO A 135 8.05 -15.93 -2.61
C PRO A 135 8.85 -15.89 -1.31
N TRP A 136 9.55 -16.98 -0.97
CA TRP A 136 10.37 -17.03 0.23
C TRP A 136 11.50 -16.00 0.16
N HIS A 137 12.20 -15.92 -0.97
CA HIS A 137 13.31 -14.98 -1.17
C HIS A 137 12.82 -13.54 -1.19
N VAL A 138 11.71 -13.27 -1.88
CA VAL A 138 11.09 -11.94 -1.92
C VAL A 138 10.68 -11.50 -0.51
N ALA A 139 10.11 -12.40 0.29
CA ALA A 139 9.71 -12.10 1.66
C ALA A 139 10.89 -11.75 2.56
N ARG A 140 11.98 -12.53 2.53
CA ARG A 140 13.18 -12.20 3.33
C ARG A 140 13.76 -10.83 2.94
N HIS A 141 13.82 -10.54 1.64
CA HIS A 141 14.29 -9.25 1.14
C HIS A 141 13.39 -8.10 1.62
N PHE A 142 12.08 -8.25 1.45
CA PHE A 142 11.10 -7.25 1.84
C PHE A 142 11.14 -6.95 3.34
N GLU A 143 11.10 -7.98 4.18
CA GLU A 143 11.03 -7.81 5.64
C GLU A 143 12.28 -7.13 6.21
N LEU A 144 13.47 -7.55 5.77
CA LEU A 144 14.72 -6.90 6.17
C LEU A 144 14.82 -5.48 5.61
N GLY A 145 14.45 -5.31 4.34
CA GLY A 145 14.41 -4.00 3.70
C GLY A 145 13.48 -3.02 4.42
N LEU A 146 12.32 -3.50 4.88
CA LEU A 146 11.34 -2.70 5.59
C LEU A 146 11.88 -2.29 6.96
N LEU A 147 12.45 -3.22 7.72
CA LEU A 147 13.07 -2.91 9.02
C LEU A 147 14.16 -1.84 8.88
N VAL A 148 15.06 -1.99 7.91
CA VAL A 148 16.10 -0.99 7.63
C VAL A 148 15.49 0.36 7.24
N THR A 149 14.49 0.34 6.34
CA THR A 149 13.83 1.56 5.85
C THR A 149 13.07 2.31 6.95
N LEU A 150 12.59 1.60 7.96
CA LEU A 150 11.92 2.15 9.13
C LEU A 150 12.88 2.54 10.28
N GLY A 151 14.17 2.26 10.14
CA GLY A 151 15.18 2.56 11.15
C GLY A 151 15.33 1.50 12.25
N TYR A 152 14.75 0.31 12.06
CA TYR A 152 14.88 -0.87 12.93
C TYR A 152 15.88 -1.90 12.39
N GLY A 153 16.81 -1.49 11.53
CA GLY A 153 17.78 -2.39 10.91
C GLY A 153 18.54 -3.21 11.96
N PRO A 154 18.52 -4.56 11.89
CA PRO A 154 19.22 -5.40 12.85
C PRO A 154 20.73 -5.34 12.64
N GLU A 155 21.50 -5.40 13.73
CA GLU A 155 22.94 -5.64 13.66
C GLU A 155 23.18 -7.13 13.42
N ILE A 156 23.70 -7.46 12.24
CA ILE A 156 23.90 -8.83 11.75
C ILE A 156 25.35 -9.10 11.34
N VAL A 157 26.25 -8.13 11.55
CA VAL A 157 27.67 -8.24 11.22
C VAL A 157 28.51 -8.37 12.48
N ARG A 158 28.12 -7.70 13.57
CA ARG A 158 28.87 -7.69 14.83
C ARG A 158 28.04 -8.09 16.03
N CYS A 159 28.66 -8.71 17.02
CA CYS A 159 28.03 -8.98 18.30
C CYS A 159 27.72 -7.68 19.03
N VAL A 160 26.45 -7.41 19.33
CA VAL A 160 26.01 -6.19 20.06
C VAL A 160 26.62 -6.07 21.48
N ASN A 161 27.09 -7.18 22.07
CA ASN A 161 27.71 -7.20 23.39
C ASN A 161 29.23 -6.91 23.35
N CYS A 162 29.98 -7.56 22.47
CA CYS A 162 31.45 -7.48 22.47
C CYS A 162 32.07 -6.83 21.22
N GLN A 163 31.24 -6.44 20.24
CA GLN A 163 31.63 -5.72 19.01
C GLN A 163 32.60 -6.47 18.08
N ARG A 164 32.77 -7.79 18.27
CA ARG A 164 33.50 -8.65 17.33
C ARG A 164 32.58 -9.09 16.19
N ASP A 165 33.18 -9.37 15.04
CA ASP A 165 32.46 -9.92 13.89
C ASP A 165 31.83 -11.27 14.25
N LEU A 166 30.62 -11.53 13.72
CA LEU A 166 29.84 -12.75 13.94
C LEU A 166 30.31 -13.94 13.09
#